data_AF-A0A3B9IXT0-F1
#
_entry.id   AF-A0A3B9IXT0-F1
#
_cell.length_a   1.000
_cell.length_b   1.000
_cell.length_c   1.000
_cell.angle_alpha   90.00
_cell.angle_beta   90.00
_cell.angle_gamma   90.00
#
_symmetry.space_group_name_H-M   'P 1'
#
loop_
_entity.id
_entity.type
_entity.pdbx_description
1 polymer ?
#
loop_
_entity_poly.entity_id
_entity_poly.type
_entity_poly.pdbx_seq_one_letter_code
_entity_poly.pdbx_strand_id
1 'polypeptide(L)'
;PNSVTSIGEDAFYGCKNLKSVVIPNSVTRIGGMAFKYTKWIEDYPDDFVTVNGTLIEYKGSEINVIIPSSVTSIGGMAFYRCKSLESVVIPNSVTSIGQGAFGGCANLESVVIPNSVTIIADCAFSNCTSLESVDIPNSVTSIGQGAFGGCANLKSVVIPNSVTSIGRYAFRDCTSLESVVIPNSVKRIGMWAFKGCESLESVVIPNSVKRIEMSAFKGCDILESVSVPRNCKIADDAFDEDTEVIRR
;
A
#
# COMPACT_ATOMS: atom_id res chain seq x y z
N PRO A 1 -26.22 14.34 11.23
CA PRO A 1 -26.32 14.53 12.70
C PRO A 1 -24.93 14.67 13.31
N ASN A 2 -24.74 15.53 14.32
CA ASN A 2 -23.42 15.70 14.97
C ASN A 2 -22.94 14.44 15.73
N SER A 3 -23.80 13.42 15.86
CA SER A 3 -23.44 12.10 16.38
C SER A 3 -22.78 11.18 15.35
N VAL A 4 -22.77 11.54 14.07
CA VAL A 4 -22.15 10.72 13.02
C VAL A 4 -20.63 10.87 13.11
N THR A 5 -19.94 9.75 13.33
CA THR A 5 -18.47 9.72 13.46
C THR A 5 -17.78 9.05 12.28
N SER A 6 -18.51 8.26 11.48
CA SER A 6 -17.98 7.65 10.28
C SER A 6 -19.00 7.49 9.17
N ILE A 7 -18.52 7.52 7.93
CA ILE A 7 -19.27 7.22 6.71
C ILE A 7 -18.66 5.96 6.10
N GLY A 8 -19.50 4.98 5.77
CA GLY A 8 -19.05 3.68 5.25
C GLY A 8 -18.47 3.76 3.84
N GLU A 9 -17.78 2.70 3.44
CA GLU A 9 -17.40 2.47 2.04
C GLU A 9 -18.67 2.44 1.17
N ASP A 10 -18.60 3.04 -0.02
CA ASP A 10 -19.70 3.12 -1.00
C ASP A 10 -21.04 3.74 -0.51
N ALA A 11 -21.08 4.39 0.66
CA ALA A 11 -22.32 4.81 1.32
C ALA A 11 -23.30 5.63 0.44
N PHE A 12 -22.76 6.47 -0.44
CA PHE A 12 -23.51 7.27 -1.41
C PHE A 12 -23.00 7.04 -2.84
N TYR A 13 -22.33 5.92 -3.10
CA TYR A 13 -21.80 5.59 -4.41
C TYR A 13 -22.89 5.66 -5.48
N GLY A 14 -22.62 6.39 -6.57
CA GLY A 14 -23.53 6.48 -7.71
C GLY A 14 -24.84 7.23 -7.42
N CYS A 15 -24.96 7.94 -6.30
CA CYS A 15 -26.09 8.85 -6.04
C CYS A 15 -25.98 10.11 -6.92
N LYS A 16 -26.24 9.95 -8.22
CA LYS A 16 -26.08 10.98 -9.27
C LYS A 16 -26.92 12.25 -9.07
N ASN A 17 -27.90 12.23 -8.17
CA ASN A 17 -28.73 13.39 -7.84
C ASN A 17 -28.34 14.05 -6.50
N LEU A 18 -27.36 13.50 -5.76
CA LEU A 18 -26.88 14.08 -4.51
C LEU A 18 -26.01 15.30 -4.83
N LYS A 19 -26.56 16.50 -4.69
CA LYS A 19 -25.89 17.78 -5.04
C LYS A 19 -25.23 18.49 -3.86
N SER A 20 -25.69 18.20 -2.64
CA SER A 20 -25.21 18.86 -1.43
C SER A 20 -25.11 17.84 -0.31
N VAL A 21 -24.00 17.89 0.41
CA VAL A 21 -23.74 17.08 1.60
C VAL A 21 -23.18 18.01 2.66
N VAL A 22 -23.77 17.99 3.85
CA VAL A 22 -23.19 18.65 5.03
C VAL A 22 -22.57 17.57 5.89
N ILE A 23 -21.24 17.51 5.91
CA ILE A 23 -20.49 16.54 6.70
C ILE A 23 -20.07 17.21 8.01
N PRO A 24 -20.52 16.74 9.18
CA PRO A 24 -20.16 17.37 10.44
C PRO A 24 -18.69 17.10 10.80
N ASN A 25 -18.06 18.02 11.54
CA ASN A 25 -16.68 17.90 12.01
C ASN A 25 -16.43 16.66 12.89
N SER A 26 -17.49 16.04 13.41
CA SER A 26 -17.43 14.78 14.16
C SER A 26 -17.04 13.58 13.30
N VAL A 27 -17.16 13.67 11.97
CA VAL A 27 -16.74 12.60 11.05
C VAL A 27 -15.23 12.60 10.94
N THR A 28 -14.63 11.52 11.43
CA THR A 28 -13.17 11.28 11.39
C THR A 28 -12.78 10.14 10.45
N ARG A 29 -13.76 9.39 9.92
CA ARG A 29 -13.52 8.27 9.00
C ARG A 29 -14.52 8.28 7.85
N ILE A 30 -14.00 8.28 6.62
CA ILE A 30 -14.78 8.19 5.38
C ILE A 30 -14.26 6.99 4.61
N GLY A 31 -15.13 6.02 4.35
CA GLY A 31 -14.79 4.82 3.59
C GLY A 31 -14.44 5.14 2.14
N GLY A 32 -13.74 4.20 1.49
CA GLY A 32 -13.38 4.33 0.09
C GLY A 32 -14.63 4.54 -0.78
N MET A 33 -14.49 5.37 -1.81
CA MET A 33 -15.56 5.63 -2.78
C MET A 33 -16.91 6.08 -2.20
N ALA A 34 -16.96 6.52 -0.92
CA ALA A 34 -18.21 6.82 -0.22
C ALA A 34 -19.11 7.82 -0.94
N PHE A 35 -18.53 8.73 -1.74
CA PHE A 35 -19.25 9.74 -2.51
C PHE A 35 -18.99 9.65 -4.01
N LYS A 36 -18.33 8.58 -4.48
CA LYS A 36 -17.92 8.46 -5.88
C LYS A 36 -19.13 8.47 -6.80
N TYR A 37 -19.00 9.12 -7.95
CA TYR A 37 -20.09 9.28 -8.94
C TYR A 37 -21.36 9.97 -8.39
N THR A 38 -21.20 10.86 -7.41
CA THR A 38 -22.25 11.79 -6.98
C THR A 38 -22.12 13.13 -7.68
N LYS A 39 -23.23 13.86 -7.81
CA LYS A 39 -23.22 15.23 -8.36
C LYS A 39 -22.44 16.19 -7.46
N TRP A 40 -22.39 15.92 -6.15
CA TRP A 40 -21.63 16.68 -5.17
C TRP A 40 -20.12 16.62 -5.42
N ILE A 41 -19.58 15.44 -5.75
CA ILE A 41 -18.18 15.31 -6.17
C ILE A 41 -17.94 15.98 -7.53
N GLU A 42 -18.83 15.75 -8.49
CA GLU A 42 -18.75 16.33 -9.84
C GLU A 42 -18.70 17.87 -9.78
N ASP A 43 -19.58 18.48 -8.99
CA ASP A 43 -19.69 19.93 -8.81
C ASP A 43 -18.65 20.51 -7.83
N TYR A 44 -17.83 19.67 -7.19
CA TYR A 44 -16.80 20.15 -6.26
C TYR A 44 -15.80 21.06 -7.02
N PRO A 45 -15.48 22.27 -6.53
CA PRO A 45 -14.74 23.25 -7.34
C PRO A 45 -13.27 22.88 -7.57
N ASP A 46 -12.64 22.16 -6.64
CA ASP A 46 -11.23 21.79 -6.69
C ASP A 46 -11.04 20.34 -7.13
N ASP A 47 -9.86 20.03 -7.67
CA ASP A 47 -9.46 18.66 -7.99
C ASP A 47 -9.24 17.81 -6.75
N PHE A 48 -8.81 18.42 -5.65
CA PHE A 48 -8.62 17.76 -4.36
C PHE A 48 -9.89 17.87 -3.52
N VAL A 49 -10.75 16.85 -3.59
CA VAL A 49 -11.95 16.80 -2.76
C VAL A 49 -11.57 16.41 -1.34
N THR A 50 -11.67 17.36 -0.41
CA THR A 50 -11.28 17.16 0.99
C THR A 50 -12.46 17.33 1.94
N VAL A 51 -12.47 16.53 3.00
CA VAL A 51 -13.47 16.59 4.07
C VAL A 51 -12.75 16.46 5.41
N ASN A 52 -12.84 17.48 6.26
CA ASN A 52 -12.20 17.51 7.58
C ASN A 52 -10.69 17.14 7.53
N GLY A 53 -9.97 17.62 6.52
CA GLY A 53 -8.54 17.30 6.31
C GLY A 53 -8.26 15.95 5.63
N THR A 54 -9.28 15.12 5.37
CA THR A 54 -9.12 13.87 4.61
C THR A 54 -9.33 14.13 3.13
N LEU A 55 -8.35 13.80 2.28
CA LEU A 55 -8.52 13.76 0.84
C LEU A 55 -9.31 12.50 0.46
N ILE A 56 -10.54 12.67 0.00
CA ILE A 56 -11.44 11.53 -0.30
C ILE A 56 -11.48 11.17 -1.78
N GLU A 57 -11.16 12.13 -2.66
CA GLU A 57 -11.13 11.91 -4.11
C GLU A 57 -10.24 12.98 -4.77
N TYR A 58 -9.39 12.55 -5.69
CA TYR A 58 -8.66 13.42 -6.60
C TYR A 58 -9.25 13.30 -8.01
N LYS A 59 -9.67 14.43 -8.57
CA LYS A 59 -10.36 14.53 -9.87
C LYS A 59 -9.46 15.05 -11.00
N GLY A 60 -8.28 15.54 -10.64
CA GLY A 60 -7.33 16.12 -11.59
C GLY A 60 -6.73 15.06 -12.51
N SER A 61 -6.02 15.54 -13.52
CA SER A 61 -5.36 14.71 -14.54
C SER A 61 -3.89 15.08 -14.72
N GLU A 62 -3.32 15.81 -13.76
CA GLU A 62 -1.92 16.16 -13.76
C GLU A 62 -1.04 14.91 -13.70
N ILE A 63 0.12 15.00 -14.33
CA ILE A 63 1.14 13.96 -14.33
C ILE A 63 1.94 13.97 -13.02
N ASN A 64 2.20 15.17 -12.50
CA ASN A 64 2.94 15.42 -11.26
C ASN A 64 2.03 16.12 -10.27
N VAL A 65 1.73 15.46 -9.16
CA VAL A 65 0.76 15.95 -8.17
C VAL A 65 1.46 16.32 -6.87
N ILE A 66 1.19 17.52 -6.37
CA ILE A 66 1.58 17.94 -5.03
C ILE A 66 0.30 18.03 -4.19
N ILE A 67 0.15 17.11 -3.23
CA ILE A 67 -1.04 17.11 -2.36
C ILE A 67 -0.97 18.34 -1.43
N PRO A 68 -2.06 19.11 -1.27
CA PRO A 68 -2.08 20.29 -0.42
C PRO A 68 -1.70 20.00 1.04
N SER A 69 -0.94 20.88 1.69
CA SER A 69 -0.49 20.75 3.08
C SER A 69 -1.61 20.81 4.13
N SER A 70 -2.83 21.17 3.72
CA SER A 70 -4.04 21.08 4.55
C SER A 70 -4.55 19.64 4.71
N VAL A 71 -4.08 18.70 3.89
CA VAL A 71 -4.47 17.29 3.94
C VAL A 71 -3.71 16.60 5.08
N THR A 72 -4.44 15.98 5.99
CA THR A 72 -3.91 15.23 7.15
C THR A 72 -4.03 13.72 7.00
N SER A 73 -4.83 13.25 6.05
CA SER A 73 -5.02 11.83 5.72
C SER A 73 -5.43 11.65 4.27
N ILE A 74 -4.94 10.60 3.61
CA ILE A 74 -5.40 10.21 2.27
C ILE A 74 -6.43 9.09 2.45
N GLY A 75 -7.66 9.34 2.04
CA GLY A 75 -8.77 8.41 2.15
C GLY A 75 -8.63 7.20 1.23
N GLY A 76 -9.47 6.19 1.49
CA GLY A 76 -9.50 5.00 0.66
C GLY A 76 -9.85 5.34 -0.80
N MET A 77 -9.12 4.76 -1.74
CA MET A 77 -9.34 4.93 -3.18
C MET A 77 -9.24 6.38 -3.71
N ALA A 78 -8.63 7.31 -2.97
CA ALA A 78 -8.62 8.74 -3.33
C ALA A 78 -8.01 9.05 -4.72
N PHE A 79 -6.94 8.34 -5.11
CA PHE A 79 -6.30 8.37 -6.43
C PHE A 79 -6.53 7.09 -7.23
N TYR A 80 -7.53 6.26 -6.87
CA TYR A 80 -7.69 4.93 -7.46
C TYR A 80 -7.78 4.98 -8.99
N ARG A 81 -6.88 4.25 -9.66
CA ARG A 81 -6.72 4.20 -11.12
C ARG A 81 -6.45 5.57 -11.76
N CYS A 82 -5.80 6.49 -11.08
CA CYS A 82 -5.30 7.73 -11.70
C CYS A 82 -4.18 7.36 -12.70
N LYS A 83 -4.54 7.17 -13.97
CA LYS A 83 -3.62 6.68 -15.01
C LYS A 83 -2.64 7.74 -15.53
N SER A 84 -2.92 9.03 -15.31
CA SER A 84 -2.01 10.10 -15.68
C SER A 84 -0.86 10.27 -14.68
N LEU A 85 -1.05 9.86 -13.43
CA LEU A 85 -0.12 10.14 -12.33
C LEU A 85 1.21 9.39 -12.51
N GLU A 86 2.29 10.12 -12.71
CA GLU A 86 3.67 9.61 -12.76
C GLU A 86 4.43 9.89 -11.46
N SER A 87 4.16 11.01 -10.79
CA SER A 87 4.74 11.31 -9.48
C SER A 87 3.75 11.99 -8.53
N VAL A 88 3.90 11.69 -7.23
CA VAL A 88 3.13 12.34 -6.17
C VAL A 88 4.00 12.72 -4.98
N VAL A 89 3.86 13.97 -4.54
CA VAL A 89 4.44 14.48 -3.29
C VAL A 89 3.36 14.50 -2.21
N ILE A 90 3.54 13.66 -1.19
CA ILE A 90 2.67 13.58 -0.02
C ILE A 90 3.24 14.51 1.07
N PRO A 91 2.49 15.53 1.56
CA PRO A 91 3.01 16.48 2.53
C PRO A 91 3.14 15.87 3.93
N ASN A 92 4.06 16.41 4.74
CA ASN A 92 4.33 15.98 6.12
C ASN A 92 3.13 16.12 7.09
N SER A 93 2.05 16.78 6.66
CA SER A 93 0.79 16.83 7.40
C SER A 93 0.05 15.49 7.37
N VAL A 94 0.31 14.63 6.38
CA VAL A 94 -0.36 13.34 6.20
C VAL A 94 0.17 12.29 7.16
N THR A 95 -0.71 11.66 7.92
CA THR A 95 -0.36 10.65 8.92
C THR A 95 -0.75 9.22 8.54
N SER A 96 -1.62 9.05 7.55
CA SER A 96 -2.09 7.75 7.07
C SER A 96 -2.44 7.76 5.58
N ILE A 97 -2.16 6.64 4.90
CA ILE A 97 -2.54 6.36 3.51
C ILE A 97 -3.58 5.23 3.53
N GLY A 98 -4.80 5.54 3.08
CA GLY A 98 -5.96 4.65 3.14
C GLY A 98 -5.94 3.50 2.12
N GLN A 99 -6.90 2.59 2.30
CA GLN A 99 -7.02 1.37 1.48
C GLN A 99 -7.13 1.72 -0.01
N GLY A 100 -6.26 1.14 -0.84
CA GLY A 100 -6.29 1.36 -2.28
C GLY A 100 -6.07 2.80 -2.72
N ALA A 101 -5.56 3.69 -1.86
CA ALA A 101 -5.44 5.12 -2.11
C ALA A 101 -4.84 5.45 -3.49
N PHE A 102 -3.75 4.78 -3.87
CA PHE A 102 -3.08 4.88 -5.17
C PHE A 102 -3.20 3.58 -5.99
N GLY A 103 -4.14 2.70 -5.65
CA GLY A 103 -4.31 1.41 -6.31
C GLY A 103 -4.59 1.58 -7.80
N GLY A 104 -3.77 0.95 -8.65
CA GLY A 104 -3.91 0.97 -10.09
C GLY A 104 -3.45 2.26 -10.77
N CYS A 105 -2.74 3.16 -10.07
CA CYS A 105 -1.99 4.25 -10.70
C CYS A 105 -0.81 3.67 -11.49
N ALA A 106 -1.10 3.13 -12.68
CA ALA A 106 -0.18 2.26 -13.42
C ALA A 106 1.08 2.99 -13.89
N ASN A 107 0.99 4.30 -14.11
CA ASN A 107 2.12 5.13 -14.54
C ASN A 107 2.90 5.72 -13.36
N LEU A 108 2.52 5.49 -12.10
CA LEU A 108 3.20 6.06 -10.95
C LEU A 108 4.61 5.46 -10.83
N GLU A 109 5.64 6.25 -11.14
CA GLU A 109 7.04 5.84 -11.14
C GLU A 109 7.73 6.06 -9.80
N SER A 110 7.31 7.11 -9.08
CA SER A 110 7.91 7.48 -7.79
C SER A 110 6.87 8.02 -6.80
N VAL A 111 7.05 7.66 -5.53
CA VAL A 111 6.30 8.21 -4.41
C VAL A 111 7.22 8.52 -3.25
N VAL A 112 7.13 9.74 -2.72
CA VAL A 112 7.82 10.13 -1.48
C VAL A 112 6.83 10.02 -0.34
N ILE A 113 6.98 8.99 0.50
CA ILE A 113 6.15 8.80 1.71
C ILE A 113 6.81 9.54 2.88
N PRO A 114 6.16 10.55 3.48
CA PRO A 114 6.77 11.34 4.55
C PRO A 114 6.85 10.57 5.87
N ASN A 115 7.83 10.91 6.72
CA ASN A 115 8.04 10.34 8.05
C ASN A 115 6.87 10.57 9.05
N SER A 116 5.87 11.35 8.67
CA SER A 116 4.62 11.49 9.43
C SER A 116 3.67 10.31 9.23
N VAL A 117 3.82 9.54 8.14
CA VAL A 117 2.96 8.38 7.84
C VAL A 117 3.32 7.21 8.73
N THR A 118 2.33 6.70 9.46
CA THR A 118 2.50 5.57 10.38
C THR A 118 1.92 4.25 9.85
N ILE A 119 1.01 4.35 8.88
CA ILE A 119 0.22 3.24 8.32
C ILE A 119 0.17 3.34 6.80
N ILE A 120 0.56 2.26 6.13
CA ILE A 120 0.27 1.99 4.70
C ILE A 120 -0.79 0.89 4.67
N ALA A 121 -2.04 1.26 4.35
CA ALA A 121 -3.17 0.36 4.40
C ALA A 121 -3.19 -0.66 3.24
N ASP A 122 -4.18 -1.55 3.28
CA ASP A 122 -4.35 -2.61 2.29
C ASP A 122 -4.45 -2.06 0.87
N CYS A 123 -3.75 -2.69 -0.07
CA CYS A 123 -3.74 -2.36 -1.49
C CYS A 123 -3.32 -0.91 -1.83
N ALA A 124 -2.75 -0.15 -0.88
CA ALA A 124 -2.51 1.29 -1.01
C ALA A 124 -1.80 1.71 -2.31
N PHE A 125 -0.82 0.94 -2.76
CA PHE A 125 -0.07 1.12 -4.01
C PHE A 125 -0.16 -0.10 -4.94
N SER A 126 -1.19 -0.94 -4.78
CA SER A 126 -1.34 -2.15 -5.59
C SER A 126 -1.44 -1.82 -7.08
N ASN A 127 -0.79 -2.60 -7.94
CA ASN A 127 -0.79 -2.43 -9.40
C ASN A 127 -0.29 -1.04 -9.87
N CYS A 128 0.60 -0.40 -9.11
CA CYS A 128 1.43 0.70 -9.61
C CYS A 128 2.57 0.10 -10.44
N THR A 129 2.25 -0.33 -11.67
CA THR A 129 3.13 -1.16 -12.49
C THR A 129 4.44 -0.48 -12.87
N SER A 130 4.45 0.85 -13.00
CA SER A 130 5.67 1.63 -13.29
C SER A 130 6.50 1.99 -12.05
N LEU A 131 6.04 1.67 -10.83
CA LEU A 131 6.74 2.09 -9.60
C LEU A 131 8.07 1.36 -9.48
N GLU A 132 9.19 2.08 -9.63
CA GLU A 132 10.52 1.46 -9.62
C GLU A 132 11.15 1.32 -8.23
N SER A 133 10.80 2.26 -7.34
CA SER A 133 11.33 2.32 -5.98
C SER A 133 10.30 2.89 -5.01
N VAL A 134 10.38 2.48 -3.75
CA VAL A 134 9.60 3.07 -2.67
C VAL A 134 10.44 3.18 -1.41
N ASP A 135 10.58 4.40 -0.90
CA ASP A 135 11.17 4.68 0.40
C ASP A 135 10.07 4.59 1.47
N ILE A 136 10.05 3.48 2.22
CA ILE A 136 9.12 3.29 3.33
C ILE A 136 9.75 3.88 4.60
N PRO A 137 9.19 4.95 5.19
CA PRO A 137 9.82 5.63 6.31
C PRO A 137 9.78 4.82 7.61
N ASN A 138 10.74 5.07 8.51
CA ASN A 138 10.86 4.40 9.82
C ASN A 138 9.69 4.66 10.79
N SER A 139 8.75 5.55 10.42
CA SER A 139 7.49 5.76 11.14
C SER A 139 6.44 4.70 10.84
N VAL A 140 6.56 3.97 9.72
CA VAL A 140 5.58 2.96 9.30
C VAL A 140 5.72 1.71 10.16
N THR A 141 4.64 1.34 10.85
CA THR A 141 4.65 0.19 11.77
C THR A 141 4.11 -1.10 11.15
N SER A 142 3.37 -0.99 10.04
CA SER A 142 2.74 -2.11 9.34
C SER A 142 2.59 -1.83 7.85
N ILE A 143 2.81 -2.87 7.02
CA ILE A 143 2.50 -2.89 5.59
C ILE A 143 1.24 -3.76 5.39
N GLY A 144 0.17 -3.15 4.90
CA GLY A 144 -1.13 -3.79 4.70
C GLY A 144 -1.12 -4.94 3.67
N GLN A 145 -2.24 -5.67 3.63
CA GLN A 145 -2.44 -6.73 2.65
C GLN A 145 -2.36 -6.16 1.23
N GLY A 146 -1.52 -6.73 0.37
CA GLY A 146 -1.41 -6.32 -1.03
C GLY A 146 -0.89 -4.90 -1.24
N ALA A 147 -0.31 -4.24 -0.23
CA ALA A 147 0.04 -2.82 -0.29
C ALA A 147 0.84 -2.42 -1.52
N PHE A 148 1.76 -3.28 -1.99
CA PHE A 148 2.56 -3.11 -3.20
C PHE A 148 2.39 -4.29 -4.18
N GLY A 149 1.31 -5.06 -4.05
CA GLY A 149 1.09 -6.22 -4.93
C GLY A 149 0.86 -5.78 -6.37
N GLY A 150 1.57 -6.37 -7.33
CA GLY A 150 1.52 -6.08 -8.75
C GLY A 150 2.35 -4.86 -9.18
N CYS A 151 3.23 -4.33 -8.31
CA CYS A 151 4.22 -3.32 -8.71
C CYS A 151 5.33 -4.00 -9.51
N ALA A 152 5.05 -4.31 -10.78
CA ALA A 152 5.89 -5.16 -11.63
C ALA A 152 7.32 -4.63 -11.81
N ASN A 153 7.51 -3.31 -11.91
CA ASN A 153 8.82 -2.68 -12.09
C ASN A 153 9.57 -2.38 -10.77
N LEU A 154 9.03 -2.73 -9.61
CA LEU A 154 9.64 -2.42 -8.32
C LEU A 154 10.91 -3.26 -8.13
N LYS A 155 12.09 -2.63 -8.18
CA LYS A 155 13.39 -3.32 -8.20
C LYS A 155 13.94 -3.68 -6.83
N SER A 156 13.71 -2.81 -5.84
CA SER A 156 14.21 -3.03 -4.48
C SER A 156 13.27 -2.44 -3.45
N VAL A 157 13.24 -3.07 -2.27
CA VAL A 157 12.47 -2.58 -1.12
C VAL A 157 13.30 -2.70 0.15
N VAL A 158 13.43 -1.57 0.86
CA VAL A 158 13.97 -1.54 2.22
C VAL A 158 12.81 -1.45 3.19
N ILE A 159 12.54 -2.56 3.90
CA ILE A 159 11.51 -2.57 4.94
C ILE A 159 12.10 -1.99 6.23
N PRO A 160 11.49 -0.95 6.84
CA PRO A 160 12.09 -0.28 7.99
C PRO A 160 11.95 -1.10 9.28
N ASN A 161 12.88 -0.88 10.22
CA ASN A 161 12.95 -1.59 11.51
C ASN A 161 11.73 -1.37 12.43
N SER A 162 10.83 -0.46 12.08
CA SER A 162 9.55 -0.25 12.75
C SER A 162 8.48 -1.27 12.34
N VAL A 163 8.63 -1.93 11.18
CA VAL A 163 7.65 -2.89 10.67
C VAL A 163 7.78 -4.21 11.42
N THR A 164 6.68 -4.68 12.00
CA THR A 164 6.65 -5.93 12.79
C THR A 164 6.08 -7.12 12.02
N SER A 165 5.35 -6.88 10.93
CA SER A 165 4.78 -7.91 10.07
C SER A 165 4.65 -7.45 8.62
N ILE A 166 4.86 -8.38 7.69
CA ILE A 166 4.59 -8.20 6.25
C ILE A 166 3.24 -8.83 5.95
N GLY A 167 2.30 -8.05 5.40
CA GLY A 167 0.94 -8.48 5.09
C GLY A 167 0.85 -9.57 4.02
N ARG A 168 -0.31 -10.22 3.95
CA ARG A 168 -0.66 -11.15 2.87
C ARG A 168 -0.55 -10.43 1.52
N TYR A 169 0.03 -11.05 0.49
CA TYR A 169 0.22 -10.45 -0.84
C TYR A 169 1.04 -9.14 -0.90
N ALA A 170 1.72 -8.71 0.17
CA ALA A 170 2.27 -7.35 0.28
C ALA A 170 3.10 -6.89 -0.91
N PHE A 171 3.90 -7.79 -1.50
CA PHE A 171 4.75 -7.60 -2.68
C PHE A 171 4.51 -8.71 -3.72
N ARG A 172 3.31 -9.28 -3.74
CA ARG A 172 2.96 -10.32 -4.73
C ARG A 172 3.13 -9.78 -6.15
N ASP A 173 3.65 -10.59 -7.06
CA ASP A 173 3.84 -10.30 -8.49
C ASP A 173 4.66 -9.00 -8.73
N CYS A 174 5.58 -8.66 -7.81
CA CYS A 174 6.64 -7.69 -8.06
C CYS A 174 7.76 -8.39 -8.86
N THR A 175 7.52 -8.60 -10.14
CA THR A 175 8.34 -9.47 -11.01
C THR A 175 9.78 -9.00 -11.17
N SER A 176 10.04 -7.69 -11.12
CA SER A 176 11.39 -7.10 -11.18
C SER A 176 12.07 -6.94 -9.82
N LEU A 177 11.49 -7.44 -8.72
CA LEU A 177 12.06 -7.27 -7.39
C LEU A 177 13.30 -8.15 -7.20
N GLU A 178 14.48 -7.54 -7.29
CA GLU A 178 15.78 -8.22 -7.22
C GLU A 178 16.22 -8.51 -5.79
N SER A 179 15.91 -7.61 -4.86
CA SER A 179 16.34 -7.72 -3.46
C SER A 179 15.34 -7.12 -2.47
N VAL A 180 15.27 -7.76 -1.31
CA VAL A 180 14.44 -7.30 -0.19
C VAL A 180 15.23 -7.37 1.11
N VAL A 181 15.32 -6.25 1.81
CA VAL A 181 15.90 -6.20 3.17
C VAL A 181 14.78 -6.35 4.19
N ILE A 182 14.70 -7.53 4.83
CA ILE A 182 13.76 -7.81 5.92
C ILE A 182 14.43 -7.51 7.27
N PRO A 183 13.90 -6.57 8.08
CA PRO A 183 14.53 -6.17 9.34
C PRO A 183 14.24 -7.14 10.50
N ASN A 184 15.11 -7.10 11.53
CA ASN A 184 15.00 -7.93 12.75
C ASN A 184 13.75 -7.64 13.62
N SER A 185 12.95 -6.64 13.26
CA SER A 185 11.65 -6.38 13.87
C SER A 185 10.56 -7.34 13.38
N VAL A 186 10.66 -7.82 12.13
CA VAL A 186 9.65 -8.67 11.50
C VAL A 186 9.55 -10.02 12.20
N LYS A 187 8.32 -10.39 12.59
CA LYS A 187 8.01 -11.67 13.24
C LYS A 187 7.31 -12.66 12.32
N ARG A 188 6.61 -12.17 11.30
CA ARG A 188 5.81 -12.97 10.37
C ARG A 188 5.90 -12.43 8.95
N ILE A 189 6.11 -13.34 8.00
CA ILE A 189 5.96 -13.11 6.56
C ILE A 189 4.64 -13.73 6.13
N GLY A 190 3.72 -12.89 5.65
CA GLY A 190 2.35 -13.29 5.34
C GLY A 190 2.23 -14.21 4.11
N MET A 191 1.07 -14.84 4.01
CA MET A 191 0.71 -15.71 2.90
C MET A 191 0.89 -15.01 1.54
N TRP A 192 1.59 -15.65 0.60
CA TRP A 192 1.90 -15.09 -0.73
C TRP A 192 2.60 -13.72 -0.73
N ALA A 193 3.30 -13.33 0.34
CA ALA A 193 3.85 -11.98 0.48
C ALA A 193 4.77 -11.55 -0.67
N PHE A 194 5.59 -12.46 -1.19
CA PHE A 194 6.54 -12.29 -2.29
C PHE A 194 6.29 -13.32 -3.40
N LYS A 195 5.06 -13.84 -3.50
CA LYS A 195 4.71 -14.80 -4.57
C LYS A 195 4.94 -14.14 -5.93
N GLY A 196 5.59 -14.81 -6.87
CA GLY A 196 5.80 -14.31 -8.24
C GLY A 196 6.84 -13.20 -8.34
N CYS A 197 7.74 -13.08 -7.36
CA CYS A 197 8.90 -12.22 -7.45
C CYS A 197 10.00 -12.92 -8.28
N GLU A 198 9.77 -13.02 -9.58
CA GLU A 198 10.56 -13.83 -10.52
C GLU A 198 12.04 -13.43 -10.58
N SER A 199 12.37 -12.17 -10.29
CA SER A 199 13.75 -11.65 -10.26
C SER A 199 14.41 -11.69 -8.88
N LEU A 200 13.77 -12.25 -7.84
CA LEU A 200 14.31 -12.22 -6.49
C LEU A 200 15.48 -13.21 -6.35
N GLU A 201 16.70 -12.71 -6.45
CA GLU A 201 17.93 -13.52 -6.39
C GLU A 201 18.30 -13.91 -4.96
N SER A 202 18.09 -13.01 -4.00
CA SER A 202 18.46 -13.27 -2.61
C SER A 202 17.53 -12.62 -1.59
N VAL A 203 17.31 -13.34 -0.49
CA VAL A 203 16.60 -12.83 0.67
C VAL A 203 17.22 -13.38 1.96
N VAL A 204 17.56 -12.47 2.88
CA VAL A 204 18.02 -12.86 4.22
C VAL A 204 16.84 -12.82 5.17
N ILE A 205 16.43 -13.99 5.68
CA ILE A 205 15.38 -14.07 6.69
C ILE A 205 16.00 -13.82 8.08
N PRO A 206 15.65 -12.73 8.81
CA PRO A 206 16.26 -12.41 10.09
C PRO A 206 15.85 -13.39 11.20
N ASN A 207 16.67 -13.47 12.26
CA ASN A 207 16.47 -14.37 13.43
C ASN A 207 15.12 -14.16 14.15
N SER A 208 14.53 -12.99 13.96
CA SER A 208 13.26 -12.60 14.55
C SER A 208 12.04 -13.27 13.91
N VAL A 209 12.16 -13.74 12.67
CA VAL A 209 11.03 -14.34 11.95
C VAL A 209 10.68 -15.67 12.60
N LYS A 210 9.45 -15.76 13.10
CA LYS A 210 8.89 -16.95 13.75
C LYS A 210 8.07 -17.80 12.79
N ARG A 211 7.52 -17.20 11.74
CA ARG A 211 6.65 -17.86 10.77
C ARG A 211 6.80 -17.28 9.37
N ILE A 212 6.97 -18.17 8.39
CA ILE A 212 6.80 -17.92 6.96
C ILE A 212 5.54 -18.68 6.54
N GLU A 213 4.55 -17.96 6.00
CA GLU A 213 3.25 -18.54 5.64
C GLU A 213 3.22 -19.13 4.22
N MET A 214 2.10 -19.78 3.90
CA MET A 214 1.93 -20.57 2.69
C MET A 214 2.26 -19.76 1.43
N SER A 215 3.09 -20.35 0.56
CA SER A 215 3.49 -19.78 -0.73
C SER A 215 4.08 -18.37 -0.65
N ALA A 216 4.69 -18.00 0.48
CA ALA A 216 5.24 -16.66 0.70
C ALA A 216 6.27 -16.24 -0.36
N PHE A 217 7.07 -17.16 -0.86
CA PHE A 217 8.11 -16.97 -1.89
C PHE A 217 7.93 -17.95 -3.06
N LYS A 218 6.68 -18.31 -3.37
CA LYS A 218 6.36 -19.21 -4.48
C LYS A 218 6.46 -18.50 -5.82
N GLY A 219 7.08 -19.10 -6.83
CA GLY A 219 7.35 -18.44 -8.11
C GLY A 219 8.47 -17.40 -8.00
N CYS A 220 9.42 -17.63 -7.09
CA CYS A 220 10.67 -16.87 -7.03
C CYS A 220 11.73 -17.69 -7.78
N ASP A 221 11.54 -17.78 -9.10
CA ASP A 221 12.13 -18.83 -9.95
C ASP A 221 13.68 -18.88 -9.96
N ILE A 222 14.33 -17.76 -9.61
CA ILE A 222 15.79 -17.67 -9.54
C ILE A 222 16.34 -17.68 -8.11
N LEU A 223 15.48 -17.80 -7.08
CA LEU A 223 15.91 -17.88 -5.69
C LEU A 223 16.49 -19.27 -5.41
N GLU A 224 17.79 -19.42 -5.61
CA GLU A 224 18.48 -20.71 -5.49
C GLU A 224 18.54 -21.20 -4.04
N SER A 225 18.80 -20.31 -3.08
CA SER A 225 18.89 -20.68 -1.67
C SER A 225 18.40 -19.60 -0.73
N VAL A 226 17.94 -20.01 0.45
CA VAL A 226 17.46 -19.11 1.49
C VAL A 226 17.93 -19.57 2.87
N SER A 227 18.53 -18.64 3.62
CA SER A 227 18.92 -18.90 5.00
C SER A 227 17.81 -18.54 5.97
N VAL A 228 17.28 -19.55 6.67
CA VAL A 228 16.12 -19.42 7.56
C VAL A 228 16.52 -19.76 9.01
N PRO A 229 16.05 -19.01 10.03
CA PRO A 229 16.32 -19.35 11.42
C PRO A 229 15.80 -20.75 11.80
N ARG A 230 16.58 -21.52 12.56
CA ARG A 230 16.22 -22.88 13.03
C ARG A 230 14.82 -22.97 13.62
N ASN A 231 14.43 -21.98 14.41
CA ASN A 231 13.14 -21.94 15.12
C ASN A 231 11.98 -21.34 14.30
N CYS A 232 12.21 -20.95 13.04
CA CYS A 232 11.18 -20.43 12.18
C CYS A 232 10.29 -21.57 11.66
N LYS A 233 8.97 -21.43 11.87
CA LYS A 233 7.96 -22.30 11.27
C LYS A 233 7.79 -21.92 9.79
N ILE A 234 7.97 -22.89 8.91
CA ILE A 234 7.79 -22.71 7.47
C ILE A 234 6.53 -23.49 7.10
N ALA A 235 5.54 -22.83 6.51
CA ALA A 235 4.35 -23.48 6.00
C ALA A 235 4.64 -24.24 4.70
N ASP A 236 3.73 -25.13 4.32
CA ASP A 236 3.84 -25.89 3.07
C ASP A 236 3.94 -24.95 1.86
N ASP A 237 4.76 -25.35 0.88
CA ASP A 237 4.97 -24.63 -0.39
C ASP A 237 5.43 -23.17 -0.19
N ALA A 238 5.99 -22.80 0.97
CA ALA A 238 6.45 -21.43 1.24
C ALA A 238 7.53 -20.93 0.27
N PHE A 239 8.31 -21.85 -0.30
CA PHE A 239 9.33 -21.64 -1.33
C PHE A 239 9.08 -22.63 -2.47
N ASP A 240 9.70 -22.41 -3.63
CA ASP A 240 9.67 -23.39 -4.71
C ASP A 240 10.42 -24.67 -4.35
N GLU A 241 10.07 -25.78 -5.02
CA GLU A 241 10.63 -27.11 -4.73
C GLU A 241 12.15 -27.15 -4.94
N ASP A 242 12.66 -26.34 -5.87
CA ASP A 242 14.07 -26.25 -6.23
C ASP A 242 14.86 -25.23 -5.38
N THR A 243 14.20 -24.47 -4.50
CA THR A 243 14.87 -23.52 -3.59
C THR A 243 15.48 -24.26 -2.39
N GLU A 244 16.80 -24.17 -2.22
CA GLU A 244 17.50 -24.76 -1.08
C GLU A 244 17.23 -23.98 0.22
N VAL A 245 16.52 -24.59 1.18
CA VAL A 245 16.25 -24.00 2.49
C VAL A 245 17.30 -24.41 3.53
N ILE A 246 18.21 -23.49 3.85
CA ILE A 246 19.31 -23.71 4.81
C ILE A 246 18.92 -23.22 6.20
N ARG A 247 18.80 -24.12 7.18
CA ARG A 247 18.52 -23.75 8.58
C ARG A 247 19.79 -23.33 9.33
N ARG A 248 19.78 -22.13 9.91
CA ARG A 248 20.87 -21.58 10.75
C ARG A 248 20.47 -21.36 12.21
#